data_AF-A0A8H4V4C9-F1
#
_entry.id   AF-A0A8H4V4C9-F1
#
_cell.length_a   1.000
_cell.length_b   1.000
_cell.length_c   1.000
_cell.angle_alpha   90.00
_cell.angle_beta   90.00
_cell.angle_gamma   90.00
#
_symmetry.space_group_name_H-M   'P 1'
#
loop_
_entity.id
_entity.type
_entity.pdbx_description
1 polymer ?
#
loop_
_entity_poly.entity_id
_entity_poly.type
_entity_poly.pdbx_seq_one_letter_code
_entity_poly.pdbx_strand_id
1 'polypeptide(L)'
;MSVDLLVGIDVGMTGTGVAYRLMEEKEVKYLTWRGESEEKVPTRLFYGTSTSTNTSTQQPSLLAWGWDTPNTDIDRATIREFFKTSLGSERADQADIGRVYTDYLTCLYRDLMERRFTPSLLKGTEISLMAVRFLFSVPATWNTAVVAMFERFVSEAGFDRCDGHTFAVDMTEPQAVAAFQMLDPNPGVSLQDGDNVLILDAGGGTAVTTP
;
A
#
# COMPACT_ATOMS: atom_id res chain seq x y z
N MET A 1 -20.60 13.20 -3.32
CA MET A 1 -20.55 12.54 -4.65
C MET A 1 -20.77 11.05 -4.44
N SER A 2 -21.44 10.36 -5.37
CA SER A 2 -21.52 8.90 -5.32
C SER A 2 -20.15 8.31 -5.68
N VAL A 3 -19.70 7.29 -4.96
CA VAL A 3 -18.49 6.54 -5.29
C VAL A 3 -18.85 5.51 -6.36
N ASP A 4 -17.99 5.33 -7.37
CA ASP A 4 -18.15 4.32 -8.42
C ASP A 4 -17.28 3.10 -8.16
N LEU A 5 -16.06 3.32 -7.64
CA LEU A 5 -15.06 2.29 -7.37
C LEU A 5 -14.50 2.44 -5.94
N LEU A 6 -14.57 1.36 -5.16
CA LEU A 6 -13.81 1.23 -3.91
C LEU A 6 -12.52 0.45 -4.17
N VAL A 7 -11.42 0.93 -3.61
CA VAL A 7 -10.10 0.27 -3.70
C VAL A 7 -9.52 0.14 -2.29
N GLY A 8 -9.37 -1.09 -1.79
CA GLY A 8 -8.69 -1.39 -0.54
C GLY A 8 -7.21 -1.65 -0.77
N ILE A 9 -6.33 -0.99 -0.01
CA ILE A 9 -4.88 -1.10 -0.13
C ILE A 9 -4.27 -1.46 1.22
N ASP A 10 -3.60 -2.61 1.27
CA ASP A 10 -2.75 -3.03 2.38
C ASP A 10 -1.29 -2.79 1.98
N VAL A 11 -0.68 -1.69 2.44
CA VAL A 11 0.74 -1.41 2.24
C VAL A 11 1.55 -2.24 3.23
N GLY A 12 1.65 -3.54 2.97
CA GLY A 12 2.33 -4.49 3.84
C GLY A 12 3.85 -4.27 3.87
N MET A 13 4.51 -4.90 4.85
CA MET A 13 5.93 -4.71 5.09
C MET A 13 6.82 -5.18 3.93
N THR A 14 6.52 -6.36 3.37
CA THR A 14 7.27 -6.96 2.25
C THR A 14 6.52 -6.91 0.94
N GLY A 15 5.18 -6.86 0.98
CA GLY A 15 4.35 -6.79 -0.20
C GLY A 15 3.06 -6.04 0.06
N THR A 16 2.62 -5.31 -0.95
CA THR A 16 1.38 -4.52 -0.96
C THR A 16 0.30 -5.27 -1.73
N GLY A 17 -0.85 -5.46 -1.08
CA GLY A 17 -2.05 -6.04 -1.68
C GLY A 17 -3.05 -4.96 -2.07
N VAL A 18 -3.77 -5.19 -3.17
CA VAL A 18 -4.82 -4.28 -3.63
C VAL A 18 -6.07 -5.08 -3.98
N ALA A 19 -7.17 -4.72 -3.33
CA ALA A 19 -8.50 -5.22 -3.62
C ALA A 19 -9.39 -4.09 -4.13
N TYR A 20 -10.42 -4.41 -4.90
CA TYR A 20 -11.34 -3.43 -5.45
C TYR A 20 -12.74 -3.99 -5.62
N ARG A 21 -13.72 -3.09 -5.64
CA ARG A 21 -15.12 -3.40 -5.91
C ARG A 21 -15.79 -2.23 -6.60
N LEU A 22 -16.39 -2.50 -7.76
CA LEU A 22 -17.32 -1.58 -8.40
C LEU A 22 -18.58 -1.50 -7.53
N MET A 23 -19.14 -0.31 -7.32
CA MET A 23 -20.27 -0.14 -6.40
C MET A 23 -21.56 -0.83 -6.85
N GLU A 24 -21.69 -1.10 -8.15
CA GLU A 24 -22.75 -1.95 -8.72
C GLU A 24 -22.52 -3.45 -8.51
N GLU A 25 -21.34 -3.87 -8.06
CA GLU A 25 -20.98 -5.26 -7.77
C GLU A 25 -21.03 -5.57 -6.28
N LYS A 26 -21.36 -6.83 -5.97
CA LYS A 26 -21.38 -7.34 -4.59
C LYS A 26 -20.03 -7.88 -4.15
N GLU A 27 -19.27 -8.46 -5.08
CA GLU A 27 -18.05 -9.19 -4.78
C GLU A 27 -16.83 -8.26 -4.77
N VAL A 28 -15.94 -8.47 -3.81
CA VAL A 28 -14.62 -7.84 -3.76
C VAL A 28 -13.66 -8.69 -4.58
N LYS A 29 -12.93 -8.06 -5.50
CA LYS A 29 -11.90 -8.70 -6.32
C LYS A 29 -10.52 -8.23 -5.85
N TYR A 30 -9.48 -9.00 -6.14
CA TYR A 30 -8.09 -8.62 -5.87
C TYR A 30 -7.31 -8.46 -7.18
N LEU A 31 -6.35 -7.55 -7.18
CA LEU A 31 -5.44 -7.37 -8.31
C LEU A 31 -4.37 -8.46 -8.27
N THR A 32 -3.98 -8.91 -9.46
CA THR A 32 -2.80 -9.73 -9.65
C THR A 32 -1.76 -8.98 -10.50
N TRP A 33 -0.49 -9.14 -10.14
CA TRP A 33 0.60 -8.29 -10.61
C TRP A 33 1.38 -8.92 -11.76
N ARG A 34 1.61 -10.24 -11.69
CA ARG A 34 2.37 -11.05 -12.65
C ARG A 34 1.71 -12.42 -12.84
N GLY A 35 0.66 -12.49 -13.65
CA GLY A 35 -0.13 -13.71 -13.86
C GLY A 35 -1.26 -13.86 -12.84
N GLU A 36 -1.84 -15.04 -12.73
CA GLU A 36 -3.06 -15.27 -11.93
C GLU A 36 -2.80 -15.51 -10.43
N SER A 37 -1.55 -15.80 -10.03
CA SER A 37 -1.22 -16.17 -8.65
C SER A 37 -0.50 -15.08 -7.84
N GLU A 38 -0.03 -14.01 -8.49
CA GLU A 38 0.79 -12.99 -7.85
C GLU A 38 -0.06 -11.84 -7.33
N GLU A 39 -0.66 -12.01 -6.15
CA GLU A 39 -1.63 -11.07 -5.56
C GLU A 39 -1.00 -9.83 -4.90
N LYS A 40 0.34 -9.82 -4.74
CA LYS A 40 1.07 -8.71 -4.11
C LYS A 40 2.20 -8.18 -4.99
N VAL A 41 2.43 -6.88 -4.90
CA VAL A 41 3.64 -6.24 -5.40
C VAL A 41 4.63 -6.07 -4.25
N PRO A 42 5.93 -6.32 -4.44
CA PRO A 42 6.93 -6.06 -3.40
C PRO A 42 6.88 -4.61 -2.89
N THR A 43 7.00 -4.42 -1.58
CA THR A 43 7.10 -3.10 -0.93
C THR A 43 8.56 -2.66 -0.89
N ARG A 44 9.13 -2.41 -2.08
CA ARG A 44 10.54 -2.07 -2.25
C ARG A 44 10.78 -1.04 -3.34
N LEU A 45 11.84 -0.25 -3.18
CA LEU A 45 12.30 0.77 -4.12
C LEU A 45 13.78 0.58 -4.42
N PHE A 46 14.22 1.00 -5.60
CA PHE A 46 15.61 0.95 -6.01
C PHE A 46 16.08 2.33 -6.42
N TYR A 47 17.09 2.83 -5.72
CA TYR A 47 17.62 4.17 -5.89
C TYR A 47 19.03 4.16 -6.45
N GLY A 48 19.31 5.02 -7.42
CA GLY A 48 20.66 5.33 -7.88
C GLY A 48 21.34 6.31 -6.93
N THR A 49 22.62 6.09 -6.67
CA THR A 49 23.50 7.06 -6.00
C THR A 49 24.08 8.01 -7.04
N SER A 50 24.04 9.33 -6.76
CA SER A 50 24.69 10.30 -7.64
C SER A 50 26.20 10.26 -7.45
N THR A 51 26.95 10.22 -8.56
CA THR A 51 28.42 10.26 -8.56
C THR A 51 28.99 11.66 -8.69
N SER A 52 28.19 12.72 -8.56
CA SER A 52 28.70 14.09 -8.67
C SER A 52 29.47 14.48 -7.41
N THR A 53 30.76 14.73 -7.56
CA THR A 53 31.67 15.26 -6.52
C THR A 53 31.41 16.72 -6.16
N ASN A 54 30.37 17.35 -6.72
CA ASN A 54 30.00 18.72 -6.40
C ASN A 54 28.54 18.79 -5.94
N THR A 55 28.39 19.29 -4.72
CA THR A 55 27.17 19.63 -3.95
C THR A 55 26.64 18.56 -2.99
N SER A 56 26.62 18.92 -1.70
CA SER A 56 26.19 18.13 -0.54
C SER A 56 24.66 17.93 -0.45
N THR A 57 23.94 18.01 -1.57
CA THR A 57 22.46 18.14 -1.57
C THR A 57 21.75 17.33 -2.64
N GLN A 58 22.45 16.45 -3.38
CA GLN A 58 21.79 15.72 -4.46
C GLN A 58 21.02 14.51 -3.92
N GLN A 59 19.69 14.57 -4.03
CA GLN A 59 18.81 13.47 -3.63
C GLN A 59 19.03 12.24 -4.52
N PRO A 60 18.91 11.02 -3.96
CA PRO A 60 19.00 9.78 -4.73
C PRO A 60 17.88 9.71 -5.78
N SER A 61 18.20 9.25 -6.98
CA SER A 61 17.21 9.12 -8.06
C SER A 61 16.48 7.79 -7.98
N LEU A 62 15.16 7.81 -8.03
CA LEU A 62 14.37 6.59 -8.07
C LEU A 62 14.50 5.91 -9.45
N LEU A 63 15.01 4.68 -9.48
CA LEU A 63 15.26 3.92 -10.71
C LEU A 63 14.18 2.87 -10.99
N ALA A 64 13.71 2.19 -9.95
CA ALA A 64 12.69 1.15 -10.07
C ALA A 64 11.91 0.96 -8.76
N TRP A 65 10.78 0.27 -8.83
CA TRP A 65 9.93 -0.04 -7.69
C TRP A 65 9.33 -1.44 -7.82
N GLY A 66 8.92 -2.02 -6.70
CA GLY A 66 8.24 -3.30 -6.64
C GLY A 66 8.97 -4.41 -7.40
N TRP A 67 8.28 -4.98 -8.37
CA TRP A 67 8.77 -6.10 -9.17
C TRP A 67 9.89 -5.77 -10.16
N ASP A 68 10.15 -4.47 -10.40
CA ASP A 68 11.18 -4.01 -11.33
C ASP A 68 12.53 -3.77 -10.63
N THR A 69 12.60 -3.85 -9.29
CA THR A 69 13.88 -3.73 -8.59
C THR A 69 14.71 -5.01 -8.72
N PRO A 70 16.06 -4.91 -8.69
CA PRO A 70 16.92 -6.07 -8.62
C PRO A 70 16.77 -6.82 -7.28
N ASN A 71 17.35 -8.02 -7.21
CA ASN A 71 17.35 -8.86 -5.99
C ASN A 71 18.56 -8.61 -5.08
N THR A 72 19.56 -7.88 -5.56
CA THR A 72 20.76 -7.53 -4.82
C THR A 72 21.13 -6.09 -5.12
N ASP A 73 21.76 -5.43 -4.16
CA ASP A 73 22.38 -4.14 -4.40
C ASP A 73 23.43 -4.27 -5.51
N ILE A 74 23.57 -3.19 -6.26
CA ILE A 74 24.52 -3.06 -7.36
C ILE A 74 25.40 -1.86 -7.03
N ASP A 75 26.65 -1.86 -7.47
CA ASP A 75 27.53 -0.71 -7.26
C ASP A 75 26.84 0.58 -7.69
N ARG A 76 26.86 1.58 -6.80
CA ARG A 76 26.20 2.88 -6.95
C ARG A 76 24.67 2.88 -6.97
N ALA A 77 24.00 1.86 -6.45
CA ALA A 77 22.55 1.87 -6.24
C ALA A 77 22.16 1.05 -5.01
N THR A 78 21.00 1.36 -4.41
CA THR A 78 20.57 0.74 -3.15
C THR A 78 19.10 0.41 -3.17
N ILE A 79 18.76 -0.78 -2.67
CA ILE A 79 17.39 -1.23 -2.44
C ILE A 79 16.91 -0.68 -1.09
N ARG A 80 15.68 -0.15 -1.08
CA ARG A 80 14.98 0.30 0.13
C ARG A 80 13.76 -0.59 0.34
N GLU A 81 13.79 -1.33 1.44
CA GLU A 81 12.76 -2.27 1.89
C GLU A 81 12.57 -2.12 3.41
N PHE A 82 11.51 -2.74 3.96
CA PHE A 82 11.18 -2.72 5.40
C PHE A 82 11.04 -1.32 6.03
N PHE A 83 10.92 -0.26 5.23
CA PHE A 83 10.84 1.13 5.69
C PHE A 83 9.60 1.41 6.56
N LYS A 84 8.58 0.53 6.49
CA LYS A 84 7.42 0.53 7.39
C LYS A 84 7.77 0.40 8.86
N THR A 85 8.82 -0.33 9.21
CA THR A 85 9.29 -0.50 10.61
C THR A 85 9.94 0.77 11.18
N SER A 86 10.37 1.68 10.30
CA SER A 86 11.09 2.89 10.67
C SER A 86 10.18 4.12 10.79
N LEU A 87 8.94 4.04 10.31
CA LEU A 87 8.00 5.15 10.41
C LEU A 87 7.57 5.37 11.87
N GLY A 88 7.72 6.60 12.35
CA GLY A 88 7.43 6.96 13.74
C GLY A 88 8.52 6.57 14.74
N SER A 89 9.60 5.93 14.29
CA SER A 89 10.75 5.61 15.13
C SER A 89 11.66 6.83 15.32
N GLU A 90 11.91 7.22 16.56
CA GLU A 90 12.85 8.32 16.90
C GLU A 90 14.29 8.06 16.44
N ARG A 91 14.65 6.79 16.18
CA ARG A 91 15.99 6.38 15.75
C ARG A 91 16.19 6.49 14.23
N ALA A 92 15.12 6.70 13.47
CA ALA A 92 15.16 6.76 12.01
C ALA A 92 15.01 8.20 11.52
N ASP A 93 15.65 8.50 10.38
CA ASP A 93 15.46 9.77 9.68
C ASP A 93 14.06 9.83 9.06
N GLN A 94 13.13 10.49 9.75
CA GLN A 94 11.73 10.59 9.34
C GLN A 94 11.55 11.38 8.02
N ALA A 95 12.49 12.26 7.66
CA ALA A 95 12.44 12.95 6.38
C ALA A 95 12.78 12.00 5.23
N ASP A 96 13.80 11.15 5.42
CA ASP A 96 14.14 10.09 4.47
C ASP A 96 13.03 9.05 4.36
N ILE A 97 12.48 8.56 5.49
CA ILE A 97 11.37 7.60 5.50
C ILE A 97 10.13 8.18 4.82
N GLY A 98 9.80 9.45 5.08
CA GLY A 98 8.70 10.12 4.40
C GLY A 98 8.89 10.17 2.88
N ARG A 99 10.10 10.51 2.41
CA ARG A 99 10.42 10.48 0.98
C ARG A 99 10.22 9.10 0.36
N VAL A 100 10.75 8.06 1.01
CA VAL A 100 10.63 6.67 0.54
C VAL A 100 9.17 6.22 0.48
N TYR A 101 8.36 6.59 1.47
CA TYR A 101 6.92 6.32 1.48
C TYR A 101 6.21 7.03 0.33
N THR A 102 6.41 8.34 0.17
CA THR A 102 5.78 9.13 -0.88
C THR A 102 6.19 8.61 -2.26
N ASP A 103 7.47 8.27 -2.48
CA ASP A 103 7.95 7.69 -3.74
C ASP A 103 7.28 6.35 -4.06
N TYR A 104 7.16 5.46 -3.06
CA TYR A 104 6.51 4.16 -3.22
C TYR A 104 5.03 4.32 -3.57
N LEU A 105 4.31 5.13 -2.79
CA LEU A 105 2.90 5.41 -2.98
C LEU A 105 2.63 6.10 -4.31
N THR A 106 3.51 7.01 -4.76
CA THR A 106 3.42 7.65 -6.07
C THR A 106 3.54 6.63 -7.19
N CYS A 107 4.50 5.70 -7.08
CA CYS A 107 4.67 4.63 -8.07
C CYS A 107 3.47 3.68 -8.08
N LEU A 108 2.94 3.32 -6.90
CA LEU A 108 1.75 2.50 -6.75
C LEU A 108 0.54 3.18 -7.40
N TYR A 109 0.24 4.43 -7.03
CA TYR A 109 -0.88 5.19 -7.61
C TYR A 109 -0.78 5.25 -9.13
N ARG A 110 0.39 5.63 -9.65
CA ARG A 110 0.64 5.68 -11.09
C ARG A 110 0.39 4.34 -11.77
N ASP A 111 0.90 3.24 -11.25
CA ASP A 111 0.69 1.91 -11.84
C ASP A 111 -0.78 1.50 -11.81
N LEU A 112 -1.48 1.79 -10.70
CA LEU A 112 -2.91 1.54 -10.58
C LEU A 112 -3.69 2.29 -11.67
N MET A 113 -3.42 3.58 -11.86
CA MET A 113 -4.14 4.41 -12.82
C MET A 113 -3.78 4.11 -14.28
N GLU A 114 -2.50 3.88 -14.56
CA GLU A 114 -2.00 3.77 -15.94
C GLU A 114 -2.03 2.33 -16.48
N ARG A 115 -1.97 1.32 -15.61
CA ARG A 115 -1.73 -0.08 -16.04
C ARG A 115 -2.71 -1.10 -15.48
N ARG A 116 -3.19 -0.93 -14.25
CA ARG A 116 -4.00 -1.97 -13.58
C ARG A 116 -5.49 -1.77 -13.79
N PHE A 117 -6.00 -0.57 -13.55
CA PHE A 117 -7.42 -0.28 -13.71
C PHE A 117 -7.76 0.08 -15.16
N THR A 118 -7.63 -0.90 -16.04
CA THR A 118 -7.96 -0.76 -17.45
C THR A 118 -9.48 -0.69 -17.66
N PRO A 119 -9.95 -0.12 -18.78
CA PRO A 119 -11.37 -0.16 -19.12
C PRO A 119 -11.93 -1.59 -19.17
N SER A 120 -11.14 -2.56 -19.64
CA SER A 120 -11.58 -3.96 -19.63
C SER A 120 -11.88 -4.49 -18.22
N LEU A 121 -11.08 -4.09 -17.22
CA LEU A 121 -11.32 -4.43 -15.82
C LEU A 121 -12.51 -3.67 -15.23
N LEU A 122 -12.74 -2.46 -15.72
CA LEU A 122 -13.76 -1.50 -15.26
C LEU A 122 -14.98 -1.42 -16.20
N LYS A 123 -15.34 -2.52 -16.86
CA LYS A 123 -16.56 -2.65 -17.69
C LYS A 123 -16.73 -1.59 -18.80
N GLY A 124 -15.62 -1.14 -19.35
CA GLY A 124 -15.55 -0.18 -20.46
C GLY A 124 -15.42 1.28 -20.03
N THR A 125 -15.30 1.57 -18.73
CA THR A 125 -15.12 2.93 -18.22
C THR A 125 -13.65 3.21 -17.92
N GLU A 126 -13.16 4.36 -18.38
CA GLU A 126 -11.83 4.87 -18.03
C GLU A 126 -11.82 5.29 -16.55
N ILE A 127 -10.77 4.90 -15.80
CA ILE A 127 -10.67 5.24 -14.38
C ILE A 127 -10.68 6.75 -14.12
N SER A 128 -10.17 7.54 -15.05
CA SER A 128 -10.15 9.02 -14.96
C SER A 128 -11.53 9.66 -14.98
N LEU A 129 -12.58 8.89 -15.33
CA LEU A 129 -13.97 9.34 -15.33
C LEU A 129 -14.76 8.85 -14.11
N MET A 130 -14.12 8.10 -13.21
CA MET A 130 -14.77 7.47 -12.05
C MET A 130 -14.49 8.23 -10.76
N ALA A 131 -15.49 8.30 -9.88
CA ALA A 131 -15.27 8.66 -8.49
C ALA A 131 -14.68 7.46 -7.73
N VAL A 132 -13.40 7.55 -7.37
CA VAL A 132 -12.66 6.47 -6.71
C VAL A 132 -12.48 6.80 -5.22
N ARG A 133 -12.78 5.84 -4.34
CA ARG A 133 -12.43 5.94 -2.92
C ARG A 133 -11.44 4.87 -2.53
N PHE A 134 -10.23 5.31 -2.19
CA PHE A 134 -9.14 4.48 -1.70
C PHE A 134 -9.25 4.31 -0.17
N LEU A 135 -9.12 3.08 0.31
CA LEU A 135 -9.19 2.73 1.71
C LEU A 135 -7.87 2.06 2.10
N PHE A 136 -7.16 2.65 3.05
CA PHE A 136 -5.90 2.11 3.54
C PHE A 136 -6.08 1.47 4.90
N SER A 137 -5.45 0.31 5.11
CA SER A 137 -5.22 -0.25 6.43
C SER A 137 -3.84 0.11 6.96
N VAL A 138 -3.71 0.23 8.28
CA VAL A 138 -2.44 0.54 8.96
C VAL A 138 -2.18 -0.39 10.15
N PRO A 139 -0.93 -0.55 10.62
CA PRO A 139 -0.64 -1.35 11.81
C PRO A 139 -1.41 -0.85 13.03
N ALA A 140 -1.95 -1.78 13.83
CA ALA A 140 -2.62 -1.42 15.09
C ALA A 140 -1.68 -0.80 16.13
N THR A 141 -0.36 -0.91 15.93
CA THR A 141 0.68 -0.32 16.78
C THR A 141 0.96 1.15 16.46
N TRP A 142 0.45 1.68 15.34
CA TRP A 142 0.64 3.08 14.98
C TRP A 142 -0.26 3.98 15.84
N ASN A 143 0.35 5.02 16.40
CA ASN A 143 -0.41 6.07 17.06
C ASN A 143 -0.96 7.09 16.05
N THR A 144 -1.84 7.98 16.50
CA THR A 144 -2.48 8.99 15.65
C THR A 144 -1.51 9.89 14.89
N ALA A 145 -0.34 10.21 15.47
CA ALA A 145 0.65 11.04 14.80
C ALA A 145 1.31 10.29 13.62
N VAL A 146 1.58 8.98 13.79
CA VAL A 146 2.11 8.13 12.71
C VAL A 146 1.08 7.95 11.59
N VAL A 147 -0.19 7.75 11.94
CA VAL A 147 -1.28 7.68 10.97
C VAL A 147 -1.40 9.00 10.19
N ALA A 148 -1.37 10.15 10.86
CA ALA A 148 -1.43 11.46 10.18
C ALA A 148 -0.23 11.71 9.25
N MET A 149 0.97 11.23 9.61
CA MET A 149 2.13 11.27 8.70
C MET A 149 1.88 10.43 7.45
N PHE A 150 1.34 9.23 7.62
CA PHE A 150 1.02 8.35 6.49
C PHE A 150 -0.07 8.94 5.58
N GLU A 151 -1.14 9.51 6.14
CA GLU A 151 -2.18 10.22 5.39
C GLU A 151 -1.59 11.35 4.53
N ARG A 152 -0.63 12.11 5.08
CA ARG A 152 0.09 13.13 4.32
C ARG A 152 0.83 12.53 3.12
N PHE A 153 1.53 11.41 3.30
CA PHE A 153 2.25 10.76 2.19
C PHE A 153 1.30 10.23 1.11
N VAL A 154 0.12 9.72 1.50
CA VAL A 154 -0.93 9.26 0.57
C VAL A 154 -1.47 10.44 -0.25
N SER A 155 -1.73 11.58 0.38
CA SER A 155 -2.13 12.80 -0.33
C SER A 155 -1.04 13.32 -1.27
N GLU A 156 0.22 13.42 -0.79
CA GLU A 156 1.36 13.84 -1.61
C GLU A 156 1.58 12.95 -2.84
N ALA A 157 1.36 11.63 -2.69
CA ALA A 157 1.44 10.65 -3.77
C ALA A 157 0.31 10.79 -4.82
N GLY A 158 -0.77 11.51 -4.49
CA GLY A 158 -1.81 11.90 -5.42
C GLY A 158 -3.09 11.07 -5.40
N PHE A 159 -3.34 10.30 -4.34
CA PHE A 159 -4.58 9.50 -4.20
C PHE A 159 -5.86 10.35 -4.05
N ASP A 160 -5.73 11.66 -3.86
CA ASP A 160 -6.79 12.67 -3.85
C ASP A 160 -6.58 13.77 -4.90
N ARG A 161 -5.66 13.56 -5.86
CA ARG A 161 -5.27 14.59 -6.84
C ARG A 161 -6.27 14.76 -7.98
N CYS A 162 -6.86 13.66 -8.44
CA CYS A 162 -7.83 13.67 -9.53
C CYS A 162 -9.22 14.02 -9.01
N ASP A 163 -10.03 14.70 -9.83
CA ASP A 163 -11.40 15.02 -9.44
C ASP A 163 -12.18 13.72 -9.19
N GLY A 164 -12.98 13.70 -8.12
CA GLY A 164 -13.69 12.51 -7.67
C GLY A 164 -12.85 11.44 -6.96
N HIS A 165 -11.51 11.56 -6.93
CA HIS A 165 -10.65 10.65 -6.16
C HIS A 165 -10.54 11.11 -4.70
N THR A 166 -10.74 10.19 -3.76
CA THR A 166 -10.58 10.44 -2.33
C THR A 166 -9.91 9.26 -1.66
N PHE A 167 -9.27 9.48 -0.52
CA PHE A 167 -8.77 8.38 0.31
C PHE A 167 -9.21 8.53 1.77
N ALA A 168 -9.11 7.42 2.51
CA ALA A 168 -9.18 7.42 3.96
C ALA A 168 -8.33 6.28 4.55
N VAL A 169 -7.84 6.50 5.76
CA VAL A 169 -7.22 5.46 6.59
C VAL A 169 -8.25 5.03 7.63
N ASP A 170 -9.08 4.04 7.26
CA ASP A 170 -10.31 3.74 8.01
C ASP A 170 -10.15 2.61 9.05
N MET A 171 -9.21 1.68 8.85
CA MET A 171 -9.06 0.51 9.72
C MET A 171 -7.60 0.20 10.03
N THR A 172 -7.37 -0.42 11.19
CA THR A 172 -6.13 -1.15 11.39
C THR A 172 -6.14 -2.45 10.59
N GLU A 173 -4.97 -2.97 10.25
CA GLU A 173 -4.80 -4.27 9.57
C GLU A 173 -5.59 -5.42 10.23
N PRO A 174 -5.50 -5.65 11.55
CA PRO A 174 -6.32 -6.69 12.18
C PRO A 174 -7.82 -6.38 12.10
N GLN A 175 -8.26 -5.12 12.18
CA GLN A 175 -9.67 -4.79 11.99
C GLN A 175 -10.15 -5.10 10.58
N ALA A 176 -9.33 -4.84 9.55
CA ALA A 176 -9.65 -5.18 8.18
C ALA A 176 -9.80 -6.70 7.99
N VAL A 177 -8.92 -7.50 8.60
CA VAL A 177 -9.01 -8.97 8.61
C VAL A 177 -10.28 -9.44 9.32
N ALA A 178 -10.61 -8.89 10.50
CA ALA A 178 -11.83 -9.21 11.22
C ALA A 178 -13.08 -8.91 10.36
N ALA A 179 -13.14 -7.73 9.76
CA ALA A 179 -14.24 -7.31 8.92
C ALA A 179 -14.40 -8.24 7.70
N PHE A 180 -13.29 -8.60 7.05
CA PHE A 180 -13.32 -9.55 5.93
C PHE A 180 -13.88 -10.91 6.36
N GLN A 181 -13.43 -11.45 7.49
CA GLN A 181 -13.90 -12.76 7.99
C GLN A 181 -15.37 -12.74 8.42
N MET A 182 -15.86 -11.61 8.95
CA MET A 182 -17.27 -11.44 9.32
C MET A 182 -18.22 -11.35 8.11
N LEU A 183 -17.69 -10.99 6.94
CA LEU A 183 -18.46 -10.92 5.69
C LEU A 183 -18.48 -12.25 4.92
N ASP A 184 -17.79 -13.28 5.41
CA ASP A 184 -17.84 -14.63 4.84
C ASP A 184 -19.29 -15.15 4.91
N PRO A 185 -19.93 -15.50 3.77
CA PRO A 185 -21.28 -16.03 3.76
C PRO A 185 -21.40 -17.41 4.43
N ASN A 186 -20.29 -18.13 4.59
CA ASN A 186 -20.23 -19.44 5.23
C ASN A 186 -19.14 -19.46 6.31
N PRO A 187 -19.28 -18.65 7.37
CA PRO A 187 -18.21 -18.51 8.35
C PRO A 187 -18.01 -19.83 9.10
N GLY A 188 -16.76 -20.28 9.23
CA GLY A 188 -16.43 -21.49 10.00
C GLY A 188 -16.76 -21.37 11.49
N VAL A 189 -16.95 -20.13 11.99
CA VAL A 189 -17.33 -19.80 13.36
C VAL A 189 -18.32 -18.64 13.33
N SER A 190 -19.45 -18.75 14.02
CA SER A 190 -20.40 -17.65 14.19
C SER A 190 -19.97 -16.79 15.38
N LEU A 191 -19.50 -15.57 15.12
CA LEU A 191 -19.16 -14.59 16.14
C LEU A 191 -20.43 -13.93 16.70
N GLN A 192 -20.45 -13.65 18.00
CA GLN A 192 -21.53 -12.97 18.72
C GLN A 192 -21.02 -11.72 19.44
N ASP A 193 -21.95 -10.83 19.78
CA ASP A 193 -21.65 -9.66 20.61
C ASP A 193 -21.04 -10.10 21.95
N GLY A 194 -19.84 -9.57 22.24
CA GLY A 194 -19.06 -9.91 23.44
C GLY A 194 -17.96 -10.94 23.21
N ASP A 195 -17.88 -11.55 22.02
CA ASP A 195 -16.77 -12.43 21.67
C ASP A 195 -15.45 -11.66 21.52
N ASN A 196 -14.36 -12.31 21.94
CA ASN A 196 -13.00 -11.78 21.80
C ASN A 196 -12.31 -12.49 20.63
N VAL A 197 -11.84 -11.71 19.66
CA VAL A 197 -11.11 -12.23 18.49
C VAL A 197 -9.63 -11.89 18.62
N LEU A 198 -8.79 -12.92 18.56
CA LEU A 198 -7.34 -12.76 18.45
C LEU A 198 -6.93 -12.93 16.99
N ILE A 199 -6.27 -11.93 16.43
CA ILE A 199 -5.70 -11.98 15.08
C ILE A 199 -4.19 -12.10 15.21
N LEU A 200 -3.65 -13.14 14.58
CA LEU A 200 -2.21 -13.38 14.51
C LEU A 200 -1.72 -12.98 13.11
N ASP A 201 -1.06 -11.83 13.03
CA ASP A 201 -0.41 -11.36 11.80
C ASP A 201 1.10 -11.68 11.84
N ALA A 202 1.46 -12.80 11.19
CA ALA A 202 2.83 -13.27 11.01
C ALA A 202 3.32 -13.04 9.56
N GLY A 203 3.12 -11.83 9.02
CA GLY A 203 3.69 -11.39 7.74
C GLY A 203 5.22 -11.33 7.68
N GLY A 204 5.73 -10.96 6.50
CA GLY A 204 7.13 -11.17 6.08
C GLY A 204 8.25 -10.47 6.87
N GLY A 205 7.92 -9.66 7.87
CA GLY A 205 8.91 -9.17 8.84
C GLY A 205 8.37 -8.98 10.26
N THR A 206 7.18 -9.51 10.57
CA THR A 206 6.60 -9.51 11.92
C THR A 206 6.93 -10.78 12.71
N ALA A 207 7.27 -11.89 12.02
CA ALA A 207 7.74 -13.11 12.65
C ALA A 207 9.27 -13.22 12.57
N VAL A 208 9.96 -12.80 13.63
CA VAL A 208 11.38 -13.14 13.81
C VAL A 208 11.47 -14.53 14.39
N THR A 209 11.84 -15.52 13.57
CA THR A 209 12.37 -16.79 14.09
C THR A 209 13.84 -16.59 14.42
N THR A 210 14.14 -16.24 15.68
CA THR A 210 15.50 -16.45 16.19
C THR A 210 15.73 -17.96 16.30
N PRO A 211 16.82 -18.52 15.73
CA PRO A 211 17.22 -19.89 15.99
C PRO A 211 17.65 -20.09 17.46
#